data_AF-A0A2Z4GG75-F1
#
_entry.id   AF-A0A2Z4GG75-F1
#
_cell.length_a   1.000
_cell.length_b   1.000
_cell.length_c   1.000
_cell.angle_alpha   90.00
_cell.angle_beta   90.00
_cell.angle_gamma   90.00
#
_symmetry.space_group_name_H-M   'P 1'
#
loop_
_entity.id
_entity.type
_entity.pdbx_description
1 polymer ?
#
loop_
_entity_poly.entity_id
_entity_poly.type
_entity_poly.pdbx_seq_one_letter_code
_entity_poly.pdbx_strand_id
1 'polypeptide(L)'
;MTKKVFAILLVFVLFSFNKSTDDKHLHIVLRAIGHDLLVQSNDSTSRVLPLEKLDEHTFQISFEHDFSFVTDTLINAVDRILSKEEITNPYQVMVRSCKTQKVIYAYEVSSDTEFLIPCTGVVNPKDCYQVQVTFLKDESPYKAWFPLLAIPFLGFFIFLLYRKKNSTLNENVIEVDNSQHIIKIGKESIQLSDQESKLFQLLSEADGQIVKREVLLYEIWEKDGTIVSSRSLDVLVSKLRKKITEVSNFQIKNVHGKGYKLI
;
A
#
# COMPACT_ATOMS: atom_id res chain seq x y z
N MET A 1 7.18 9.27 28.18
CA MET A 1 8.05 10.03 27.24
C MET A 1 9.31 9.20 27.04
N THR A 2 9.72 8.69 25.88
CA THR A 2 9.43 8.96 24.45
C THR A 2 9.66 7.65 23.68
N LYS A 3 8.58 7.00 23.24
CA LYS A 3 8.57 5.88 22.27
C LYS A 3 7.78 6.33 21.04
N LYS A 4 8.38 7.14 20.17
CA LYS A 4 7.93 7.42 18.80
C LYS A 4 9.16 7.95 18.07
N VAL A 5 9.61 7.32 16.97
CA VAL A 5 10.29 7.96 15.82
C VAL A 5 10.76 6.95 14.75
N PHE A 6 11.03 5.67 15.03
CA PHE A 6 11.67 4.80 14.02
C PHE A 6 10.70 3.87 13.25
N ALA A 7 9.72 4.43 12.52
CA ALA A 7 8.85 3.64 11.64
C ALA A 7 8.30 4.41 10.41
N ILE A 8 9.07 5.36 9.84
CA ILE A 8 8.63 6.15 8.67
C ILE A 8 9.56 6.06 7.44
N LEU A 9 10.67 5.31 7.49
CA LEU A 9 11.56 5.19 6.33
C LEU A 9 11.46 3.78 5.71
N LEU A 10 11.21 3.76 4.39
CA LEU A 10 11.12 2.60 3.49
C LEU A 10 9.75 1.92 3.31
N VAL A 11 8.67 2.71 3.36
CA VAL A 11 7.62 2.58 2.33
C VAL A 11 7.95 3.60 1.25
N PHE A 12 9.11 3.43 0.60
CA PHE A 12 9.29 3.96 -0.74
C PHE A 12 8.42 3.05 -1.59
N VAL A 13 7.13 3.40 -1.65
CA VAL A 13 6.22 2.84 -2.61
C VAL A 13 6.96 2.96 -3.93
N LEU A 14 7.27 1.82 -4.53
CA LEU A 14 7.49 1.72 -5.96
C LEU A 14 6.15 2.05 -6.62
N PHE A 15 5.73 3.32 -6.50
CA PHE A 15 5.03 4.00 -7.56
C PHE A 15 6.13 4.18 -8.61
N SER A 16 6.44 3.09 -9.32
CA SER A 16 6.68 3.23 -10.74
C SER A 16 5.40 3.89 -11.24
N PHE A 17 5.40 5.22 -11.30
CA PHE A 17 4.53 5.96 -12.18
C PHE A 17 4.83 5.42 -13.56
N ASN A 18 4.19 4.33 -13.95
CA ASN A 18 3.88 4.12 -15.35
C ASN A 18 2.93 5.27 -15.64
N LYS A 19 3.51 6.40 -16.06
CA LYS A 19 2.80 7.50 -16.67
C LYS A 19 2.20 6.90 -17.92
N SER A 20 1.01 6.33 -17.80
CA SER A 20 0.17 6.03 -18.94
C SER A 20 -0.01 7.37 -19.62
N THR A 21 0.71 7.57 -20.72
CA THR A 21 0.60 8.79 -21.52
C THR A 21 -0.89 8.98 -21.81
N ASP A 22 -1.44 10.13 -21.42
CA ASP A 22 -2.85 10.45 -21.67
C ASP A 22 -3.10 10.31 -23.19
N ASP A 23 -4.08 9.50 -23.59
CA ASP A 23 -4.38 9.21 -25.01
C ASP A 23 -4.50 10.52 -25.82
N LYS A 24 -5.00 11.60 -25.20
CA LYS A 24 -5.08 12.93 -25.85
C LYS A 24 -3.71 13.53 -26.15
N HIS A 25 -2.78 13.42 -25.21
CA HIS A 25 -1.41 13.90 -25.39
C HIS A 25 -0.74 13.12 -26.52
N LEU A 26 -0.89 11.79 -26.50
CA LEU A 26 -0.31 10.91 -27.52
C LEU A 26 -0.81 11.26 -28.93
N HIS A 27 -2.09 11.61 -29.07
CA HIS A 27 -2.64 12.08 -30.33
C HIS A 27 -1.96 13.37 -30.85
N ILE A 28 -1.57 14.29 -29.96
CA ILE A 28 -0.87 15.53 -30.36
C ILE A 28 0.55 15.18 -30.85
N VAL A 29 1.24 14.32 -30.11
CA VAL A 29 2.61 13.89 -30.45
C VAL A 29 2.66 13.17 -31.79
N LEU A 30 1.76 12.21 -32.03
CA LEU A 30 1.69 11.48 -33.30
C LEU A 30 1.33 12.40 -34.48
N ARG A 31 0.51 13.43 -34.28
CA ARG A 31 0.26 14.45 -35.30
C ARG A 31 1.48 15.31 -35.58
N ALA A 32 2.26 15.64 -34.55
CA ALA A 32 3.52 16.37 -34.72
C ALA A 32 4.52 15.56 -35.55
N ILE A 33 4.60 14.24 -35.34
CA ILE A 33 5.38 13.31 -36.18
C ILE A 33 4.89 13.39 -37.63
N GLY A 34 3.60 13.20 -37.88
CA GLY A 34 3.05 13.30 -39.24
C GLY A 34 3.35 14.63 -39.91
N HIS A 35 3.27 15.74 -39.18
CA HIS A 35 3.59 17.07 -39.71
C HIS A 35 5.09 17.20 -40.05
N ASP A 36 5.98 16.73 -39.17
CA ASP A 36 7.43 16.75 -39.39
C ASP A 36 7.82 15.96 -40.65
N LEU A 37 7.17 14.80 -40.88
CA LEU A 37 7.37 14.00 -42.09
C LEU A 37 6.96 14.74 -43.36
N LEU A 38 5.81 15.41 -43.35
CA LEU A 38 5.36 16.20 -44.49
C LEU A 38 6.32 17.35 -44.78
N VAL A 39 6.72 18.11 -43.76
CA VAL A 39 7.67 19.24 -43.91
C VAL A 39 9.01 18.75 -44.46
N GLN A 40 9.54 17.63 -43.97
CA GLN A 40 10.78 17.05 -44.47
C GLN A 40 10.66 16.48 -45.89
N SER A 41 9.45 16.10 -46.31
CA SER A 41 9.14 15.74 -47.71
C SER A 41 8.91 16.95 -48.63
N ASN A 42 9.19 18.17 -48.14
CA ASN A 42 8.95 19.43 -48.84
C ASN A 42 7.46 19.72 -49.11
N ASP A 43 6.58 19.23 -48.22
CA ASP A 43 5.15 19.51 -48.21
C ASP A 43 4.74 20.17 -46.87
N SER A 44 4.57 21.49 -46.89
CA SER A 44 4.10 22.25 -45.72
C SER A 44 2.60 22.52 -45.73
N THR A 45 1.86 22.01 -46.73
CA THR A 45 0.46 22.38 -46.99
C THR A 45 -0.51 21.26 -46.70
N SER A 46 -0.11 20.01 -46.95
CA SER A 46 -0.95 18.85 -46.70
C SER A 46 -1.26 18.69 -45.22
N ARG A 47 -2.47 18.23 -44.93
CA ARG A 47 -2.90 17.97 -43.56
C ARG A 47 -2.60 16.53 -43.14
N VAL A 48 -2.28 16.38 -41.87
CA VAL A 48 -2.37 15.09 -41.18
C VAL A 48 -3.84 14.84 -40.84
N LEU A 49 -4.40 13.79 -41.43
CA LEU A 49 -5.79 13.38 -41.25
C LEU A 49 -6.05 12.94 -39.78
N PRO A 50 -7.31 12.84 -39.35
CA PRO A 50 -7.64 12.30 -38.02
C PRO A 50 -6.94 10.95 -37.77
N LEU A 51 -6.29 10.82 -36.61
CA LEU A 51 -5.64 9.57 -36.21
C LEU A 51 -6.69 8.48 -36.00
N GLU A 52 -6.39 7.30 -36.51
CA GLU A 52 -7.19 6.09 -36.28
C GLU A 52 -6.48 5.19 -35.29
N LYS A 53 -7.17 4.82 -34.22
CA LYS A 53 -6.69 3.83 -33.25
C LYS A 53 -7.08 2.44 -33.76
N LEU A 54 -6.09 1.63 -34.16
CA LEU A 54 -6.33 0.28 -34.69
C LEU A 54 -6.51 -0.74 -33.57
N ASP A 55 -5.75 -0.59 -32.48
CA ASP A 55 -5.85 -1.37 -31.26
C ASP A 55 -5.44 -0.52 -30.04
N GLU A 56 -5.32 -1.11 -28.85
CA GLU A 56 -4.96 -0.36 -27.63
C GLU A 56 -3.59 0.34 -27.70
N HIS A 57 -2.66 -0.15 -28.51
CA HIS A 57 -1.26 0.26 -28.57
C HIS A 57 -0.81 0.75 -29.96
N THR A 58 -1.62 0.53 -31.00
CA THR A 58 -1.32 0.85 -32.40
C THR A 58 -2.16 2.01 -32.90
N PHE A 59 -1.47 3.04 -33.40
CA PHE A 59 -2.05 4.24 -33.96
C PHE A 59 -1.66 4.40 -35.42
N GLN A 60 -2.62 4.78 -36.26
CA GLN A 60 -2.42 5.02 -37.68
C GLN A 60 -2.46 6.52 -38.00
N ILE A 61 -1.38 7.00 -38.61
CA ILE A 61 -1.22 8.33 -39.16
C ILE A 61 -1.48 8.26 -40.67
N SER A 62 -2.47 9.04 -41.12
CA SER A 62 -2.85 9.16 -42.53
C SER A 62 -2.67 10.60 -43.01
N PHE A 63 -2.41 10.77 -44.31
CA PHE A 63 -2.08 12.05 -44.92
C PHE A 63 -3.09 12.41 -46.01
N GLU A 64 -3.32 13.71 -46.21
CA GLU A 64 -4.26 14.21 -47.23
C GLU A 64 -3.81 13.92 -48.67
N HIS A 65 -2.49 13.97 -48.92
CA HIS A 65 -1.92 13.74 -50.24
C HIS A 65 -0.74 12.75 -50.18
N ASP A 66 -0.44 12.16 -51.34
CA ASP A 66 0.74 11.33 -51.57
C ASP A 66 2.01 12.12 -51.28
N PHE A 67 3.00 11.47 -50.65
CA PHE A 67 4.28 12.07 -50.31
C PHE A 67 5.42 11.07 -50.50
N SER A 68 6.65 11.58 -50.68
CA SER A 68 7.87 10.77 -50.70
C SER A 68 8.55 10.87 -49.35
N PHE A 69 9.22 9.81 -48.89
CA PHE A 69 9.94 9.86 -47.62
C PHE A 69 11.29 9.14 -47.71
N VAL A 70 12.23 9.60 -46.91
CA VAL A 70 13.52 8.95 -46.70
C VAL A 70 13.48 8.19 -45.39
N THR A 71 14.03 6.98 -45.34
CA THR A 71 13.96 6.12 -44.15
C THR A 71 14.59 6.78 -42.91
N ASP A 72 15.79 7.37 -43.06
CA ASP A 72 16.49 8.04 -41.95
C ASP A 72 15.71 9.24 -41.40
N THR A 73 15.09 10.00 -42.29
CA THR A 73 14.24 11.15 -41.98
C THR A 73 13.03 10.72 -41.16
N LEU A 74 12.39 9.60 -41.54
CA LEU A 74 11.30 9.00 -40.76
C LEU A 74 11.75 8.54 -39.36
N ILE A 75 12.87 7.82 -39.28
CA ILE A 75 13.40 7.31 -38.01
C ILE A 75 13.71 8.48 -37.07
N ASN A 76 14.46 9.47 -37.55
CA ASN A 76 14.86 10.63 -36.77
C ASN A 76 13.66 11.49 -36.35
N ALA A 77 12.65 11.65 -37.20
CA ALA A 77 11.43 12.38 -36.85
C ALA A 77 10.71 11.73 -35.67
N VAL A 78 10.49 10.41 -35.73
CA VAL A 78 9.80 9.65 -34.68
C VAL A 78 10.63 9.65 -33.39
N ASP A 79 11.89 9.23 -33.45
CA ASP A 79 12.76 9.08 -32.28
C ASP A 79 12.95 10.41 -31.54
N ARG A 80 13.27 11.48 -32.27
CA ARG A 80 13.46 12.81 -31.70
C ARG A 80 12.19 13.33 -31.01
N ILE A 81 11.03 13.15 -31.63
CA ILE A 81 9.77 13.69 -31.10
C ILE A 81 9.31 12.87 -29.88
N LEU A 82 9.37 11.53 -29.95
CA LEU A 82 9.00 10.67 -28.81
C LEU A 82 9.94 10.89 -27.62
N SER A 83 11.26 10.95 -27.85
CA SER A 83 12.26 11.21 -26.82
C SER A 83 12.09 12.60 -26.18
N LYS A 84 11.78 13.63 -26.99
CA LYS A 84 11.52 14.98 -26.49
C LYS A 84 10.32 15.05 -25.54
N GLU A 85 9.30 14.23 -25.78
CA GLU A 85 8.07 14.19 -24.99
C GLU A 85 8.14 13.17 -23.84
N GLU A 86 9.35 12.69 -23.50
CA GLU A 86 9.61 11.72 -22.45
C GLU A 86 8.86 10.37 -22.61
N ILE A 87 8.55 9.98 -23.86
CA ILE A 87 7.91 8.70 -24.17
C ILE A 87 9.01 7.66 -24.36
N THR A 88 9.26 6.86 -23.32
CA THR A 88 10.35 5.87 -23.27
C THR A 88 9.90 4.43 -23.57
N ASN A 89 8.65 4.23 -23.96
CA ASN A 89 8.15 2.90 -24.31
C ASN A 89 8.88 2.40 -25.56
N PRO A 90 9.31 1.12 -25.60
CA PRO A 90 9.76 0.52 -26.84
C PRO A 90 8.64 0.62 -27.88
N TYR A 91 8.98 0.83 -29.14
CA TYR A 91 7.99 1.07 -30.17
C TYR A 91 8.41 0.49 -31.51
N GLN A 92 7.41 0.14 -32.32
CA GLN A 92 7.57 -0.33 -33.68
C GLN A 92 6.87 0.64 -34.62
N VAL A 93 7.50 0.94 -35.76
CA VAL A 93 6.92 1.78 -36.81
C VAL A 93 6.82 1.00 -38.10
N MET A 94 5.64 1.05 -38.73
CA MET A 94 5.37 0.40 -40.01
C MET A 94 4.79 1.39 -41.00
N VAL A 95 5.41 1.53 -42.17
CA VAL A 95 4.86 2.28 -43.30
C VAL A 95 4.15 1.31 -44.23
N ARG A 96 2.88 1.55 -44.51
CA ARG A 96 2.04 0.72 -45.39
C ARG A 96 1.54 1.51 -46.59
N SER A 97 1.39 0.83 -47.71
CA SER A 97 0.74 1.40 -48.90
C SER A 97 -0.78 1.46 -48.70
N CYS A 98 -1.41 2.61 -48.93
CA CYS A 98 -2.87 2.74 -48.85
C CYS A 98 -3.59 1.77 -49.80
N LYS A 99 -3.01 1.56 -51.00
CA LYS A 99 -3.60 0.81 -52.11
C LYS A 99 -3.55 -0.70 -51.87
N THR A 100 -2.40 -1.20 -51.44
CA THR A 100 -2.15 -2.65 -51.32
C THR A 100 -2.19 -3.16 -49.89
N GLN A 101 -2.19 -2.26 -48.90
CA GLN A 101 -2.07 -2.58 -47.48
C GLN A 101 -0.80 -3.37 -47.12
N LYS A 102 0.16 -3.48 -48.05
CA LYS A 102 1.46 -4.13 -47.84
C LYS A 102 2.40 -3.20 -47.09
N VAL A 103 3.25 -3.80 -46.26
CA VAL A 103 4.32 -3.10 -45.53
C VAL A 103 5.41 -2.74 -46.52
N ILE A 104 5.71 -1.45 -46.62
CA ILE A 104 6.76 -0.88 -47.48
C ILE A 104 8.05 -0.74 -46.69
N TYR A 105 7.95 -0.33 -45.43
CA TYR A 105 9.08 -0.15 -44.54
C TYR A 105 8.66 -0.43 -43.09
N ALA A 106 9.56 -0.99 -42.28
CA ALA A 106 9.32 -1.18 -40.86
C ALA A 106 10.63 -1.19 -40.08
N TYR A 107 10.59 -0.71 -38.84
CA TYR A 107 11.70 -0.78 -37.91
C TYR A 107 11.17 -0.85 -36.48
N GLU A 108 12.03 -1.27 -35.56
CA GLU A 108 11.71 -1.39 -34.14
C GLU A 108 12.80 -0.78 -33.28
N VAL A 109 12.37 -0.07 -32.24
CA VAL A 109 13.20 0.55 -31.23
C VAL A 109 12.90 -0.11 -29.90
N SER A 110 13.86 -0.90 -29.43
CA SER A 110 13.84 -1.52 -28.11
C SER A 110 14.42 -0.57 -27.06
N SER A 111 14.08 -0.82 -25.79
CA SER A 111 14.68 -0.14 -24.63
C SER A 111 16.16 -0.48 -24.45
N ASP A 112 16.59 -1.64 -24.94
CA ASP A 112 17.98 -2.08 -24.92
C ASP A 112 18.73 -1.57 -26.17
N THR A 113 20.03 -1.33 -26.02
CA THR A 113 20.92 -0.62 -26.98
C THR A 113 21.04 -1.23 -28.39
N GLU A 114 20.29 -2.28 -28.71
CA GLU A 114 20.22 -2.91 -30.04
C GLU A 114 18.95 -2.45 -30.77
N PHE A 115 19.06 -1.37 -31.54
CA PHE A 115 18.01 -0.97 -32.48
C PHE A 115 18.06 -1.86 -33.72
N LEU A 116 16.94 -2.49 -34.09
CA LEU A 116 16.81 -3.17 -35.38
C LEU A 116 16.27 -2.19 -36.43
N ILE A 117 17.19 -1.44 -37.06
CA ILE A 117 16.88 -0.46 -38.10
C ILE A 117 17.41 -0.98 -39.45
N PRO A 118 16.57 -1.65 -40.26
CA PRO A 118 16.97 -2.08 -41.59
C PRO A 118 16.92 -0.90 -42.59
N CYS A 119 17.71 -1.01 -43.67
CA CYS A 119 17.60 -0.20 -44.89
C CYS A 119 17.63 1.33 -44.66
N THR A 120 18.74 1.85 -44.14
CA THR A 120 19.00 3.29 -43.98
C THR A 120 19.32 3.97 -45.33
N GLY A 121 19.04 5.27 -45.42
CA GLY A 121 19.32 6.10 -46.61
C GLY A 121 18.45 5.81 -47.84
N VAL A 122 17.38 5.02 -47.71
CA VAL A 122 16.51 4.67 -48.84
C VAL A 122 15.46 5.75 -49.07
N VAL A 123 15.39 6.26 -50.30
CA VAL A 123 14.36 7.20 -50.73
C VAL A 123 13.19 6.42 -51.32
N ASN A 124 12.01 6.55 -50.71
CA ASN A 124 10.77 5.99 -51.23
C ASN A 124 10.07 7.01 -52.13
N PRO A 125 9.54 6.59 -53.29
CA PRO A 125 8.91 7.48 -54.26
C PRO A 125 7.64 8.11 -53.70
N LYS A 126 7.10 9.12 -54.40
CA LYS A 126 5.82 9.73 -54.03
C LYS A 126 4.68 8.75 -54.28
N ASP A 127 4.00 8.31 -53.22
CA ASP A 127 2.83 7.44 -53.27
C ASP A 127 1.96 7.65 -52.02
N CYS A 128 0.82 6.97 -51.95
CA CYS A 128 -0.05 6.99 -50.78
C CYS A 128 0.49 6.04 -49.71
N TYR A 129 0.94 6.61 -48.60
CA TYR A 129 1.44 5.89 -47.44
C TYR A 129 0.63 6.17 -46.17
N GLN A 130 0.56 5.18 -45.30
CA GLN A 130 0.05 5.27 -43.93
C GLN A 130 1.15 4.83 -42.98
N VAL A 131 1.35 5.57 -41.89
CA VAL A 131 2.37 5.27 -40.88
C VAL A 131 1.67 4.73 -39.63
N GLN A 132 1.97 3.49 -39.26
CA GLN A 132 1.48 2.85 -38.05
C GLN A 132 2.57 2.89 -36.99
N VAL A 133 2.24 3.36 -35.79
CA VAL A 133 3.13 3.39 -34.63
C VAL A 133 2.51 2.53 -33.54
N THR A 134 3.23 1.48 -33.13
CA THR A 134 2.80 0.52 -32.10
C THR A 134 3.71 0.65 -30.89
N PHE A 135 3.14 0.98 -29.73
CA PHE A 135 3.88 1.06 -28.46
C PHE A 135 3.94 -0.32 -27.82
N LEU A 136 5.13 -0.91 -27.79
CA LEU A 136 5.38 -2.21 -27.20
C LEU A 136 5.36 -2.08 -25.68
N LYS A 137 4.71 -3.05 -25.03
CA LYS A 137 4.70 -3.12 -23.57
C LYS A 137 6.01 -3.73 -23.11
N ASP A 138 6.73 -3.03 -22.26
CA ASP A 138 7.86 -3.59 -21.54
C ASP A 138 7.31 -4.68 -20.59
N GLU A 139 7.41 -5.94 -21.02
CA GLU A 139 7.11 -7.13 -20.22
C GLU A 139 8.19 -7.30 -19.16
N SER A 140 8.29 -6.34 -18.25
CA SER A 140 9.31 -6.41 -17.24
C SER A 140 9.02 -7.56 -16.25
N PRO A 141 9.98 -8.50 -16.06
CA PRO A 141 9.81 -9.66 -15.21
C PRO A 141 9.65 -9.32 -13.72
N TYR A 142 10.00 -8.11 -13.29
CA TYR A 142 9.89 -7.72 -11.88
C TYR A 142 8.44 -7.53 -11.41
N LYS A 143 7.48 -7.25 -12.32
CA LYS A 143 6.05 -7.12 -11.94
C LYS A 143 5.41 -8.46 -11.53
N ALA A 144 5.94 -9.59 -12.01
CA ALA A 144 5.41 -10.92 -11.69
C ALA A 144 5.91 -11.48 -10.33
N TRP A 145 7.07 -11.03 -9.83
CA TRP A 145 7.64 -11.51 -8.56
C TRP A 145 7.20 -10.71 -7.33
N PHE A 146 6.61 -9.52 -7.50
CA PHE A 146 6.07 -8.72 -6.39
C PHE A 146 5.08 -9.48 -5.46
N PRO A 147 4.13 -10.30 -5.96
CA PRO A 147 3.28 -11.07 -5.07
C PRO A 147 4.06 -12.13 -4.27
N LEU A 148 5.14 -12.70 -4.82
CA LEU A 148 5.96 -13.70 -4.14
C LEU A 148 6.80 -13.11 -2.99
N LEU A 149 7.21 -11.84 -3.09
CA LEU A 149 7.90 -11.12 -1.99
C LEU A 149 6.93 -10.55 -0.95
N ALA A 150 5.67 -10.30 -1.31
CA ALA A 150 4.64 -9.87 -0.37
C ALA A 150 4.21 -11.00 0.58
N ILE A 151 4.22 -12.26 0.13
CA ILE A 151 3.85 -13.44 0.95
C ILE A 151 4.71 -13.61 2.22
N PRO A 152 6.06 -13.53 2.18
CA PRO A 152 6.87 -13.61 3.40
C PRO A 152 6.68 -12.40 4.31
N PHE A 153 6.42 -11.20 3.76
CA PHE A 153 6.09 -10.02 4.57
C PHE A 153 4.71 -10.13 5.23
N LEU A 154 3.70 -10.64 4.53
CA LEU A 154 2.37 -10.91 5.09
C LEU A 154 2.45 -12.02 6.16
N GLY A 155 3.23 -13.08 5.89
CA GLY A 155 3.53 -14.14 6.84
C GLY A 155 4.27 -13.63 8.07
N PHE A 156 5.24 -12.72 7.91
CA PHE A 156 5.96 -12.09 9.01
C PHE A 156 5.08 -11.10 9.79
N PHE A 157 4.17 -10.38 9.13
CA PHE A 157 3.21 -9.48 9.80
C PHE A 157 2.15 -10.27 10.57
N ILE A 158 1.62 -11.35 9.98
CA ILE A 158 0.77 -12.33 10.67
C ILE A 158 1.54 -12.97 11.82
N PHE A 159 2.83 -13.33 11.63
CA PHE A 159 3.69 -13.87 12.68
C PHE A 159 3.96 -12.85 13.79
N LEU A 160 4.12 -11.56 13.49
CA LEU A 160 4.25 -10.49 14.49
C LEU A 160 2.93 -10.25 15.24
N LEU A 161 1.78 -10.33 14.56
CA LEU A 161 0.47 -10.31 15.22
C LEU A 161 0.25 -11.58 16.08
N TYR A 162 0.74 -12.74 15.63
CA TYR A 162 0.78 -13.98 16.41
C TYR A 162 1.74 -13.89 17.60
N ARG A 163 2.88 -13.20 17.45
CA ARG A 163 3.86 -12.97 18.52
C ARG A 163 3.29 -12.07 19.61
N LYS A 164 2.28 -11.24 19.28
CA LYS A 164 1.51 -10.46 20.26
C LYS A 164 0.36 -11.26 20.91
N LYS A 165 -0.01 -12.43 20.37
CA LYS A 165 -1.05 -13.31 20.92
C LYS A 165 -0.51 -14.54 21.67
N ASN A 166 0.82 -14.72 21.71
CA ASN A 166 1.49 -15.80 22.44
C ASN A 166 2.41 -15.29 23.57
N SER A 167 2.00 -14.25 24.29
CA SER A 167 2.40 -14.12 25.69
C SER A 167 1.39 -14.92 26.52
N THR A 168 1.75 -16.18 26.79
CA THR A 168 1.14 -17.05 27.81
C THR A 168 -0.38 -17.20 27.75
N LEU A 169 -0.84 -18.42 27.43
CA LEU A 169 -1.97 -19.03 28.11
C LEU A 169 -1.69 -19.00 29.62
N ASN A 170 -1.92 -17.86 30.26
CA ASN A 170 -2.36 -17.83 31.62
C ASN A 170 -3.87 -17.98 31.52
N GLU A 171 -4.30 -19.23 31.64
CA GLU A 171 -5.61 -19.60 32.15
C GLU A 171 -5.84 -18.82 33.45
N ASN A 172 -6.39 -17.61 33.33
CA ASN A 172 -6.84 -16.72 34.41
C ASN A 172 -7.37 -15.40 33.79
N VAL A 173 -8.18 -15.50 32.73
CA VAL A 173 -8.95 -14.34 32.25
C VAL A 173 -9.99 -14.04 33.31
N ILE A 174 -9.81 -12.90 33.98
CA ILE A 174 -10.77 -12.33 34.91
C ILE A 174 -11.73 -11.49 34.06
N GLU A 175 -12.92 -12.02 33.78
CA GLU A 175 -14.03 -11.19 33.30
C GLU A 175 -14.77 -10.65 34.53
N VAL A 176 -14.66 -9.33 34.75
CA VAL A 176 -15.46 -8.62 35.77
C VAL A 176 -16.72 -8.12 35.09
N ASP A 177 -17.86 -8.75 35.36
CA ASP A 177 -19.14 -8.20 34.95
C ASP A 177 -19.57 -7.16 36.00
N ASN A 178 -19.28 -5.89 35.71
CA ASN A 178 -19.59 -4.75 36.57
C ASN A 178 -21.10 -4.58 36.84
N SER A 179 -21.98 -5.23 36.06
CA SER A 179 -23.42 -5.17 36.27
C SER A 179 -23.95 -6.27 37.21
N GLN A 180 -23.19 -7.34 37.46
CA GLN A 180 -23.62 -8.48 38.28
C GLN A 180 -22.75 -8.73 39.53
N HIS A 181 -21.66 -7.99 39.73
CA HIS A 181 -20.67 -8.23 40.80
C HIS A 181 -20.11 -9.66 40.81
N ILE A 182 -19.98 -10.26 39.62
CA ILE A 182 -19.45 -11.60 39.42
C ILE A 182 -18.07 -11.49 38.78
N ILE A 183 -17.09 -12.16 39.39
CA ILE A 183 -15.81 -12.43 38.73
C ILE A 183 -15.87 -13.85 38.17
N LYS A 184 -15.62 -13.99 36.87
CA LYS A 184 -15.35 -15.29 36.26
C LYS A 184 -13.85 -15.48 36.15
N ILE A 185 -13.33 -16.55 36.73
CA ILE A 185 -11.93 -16.96 36.58
C ILE A 185 -11.93 -18.39 36.02
N GLY A 186 -11.55 -18.53 34.75
CA GLY A 186 -11.65 -19.81 34.06
C GLY A 186 -13.10 -20.29 33.90
N LYS A 187 -13.45 -21.42 34.52
CA LYS A 187 -14.81 -22.01 34.48
C LYS A 187 -15.65 -21.72 35.73
N GLU A 188 -15.07 -21.07 36.73
CA GLU A 188 -15.73 -20.82 38.01
C GLU A 188 -16.14 -19.35 38.14
N SER A 189 -17.29 -19.11 38.76
CA SER A 189 -17.85 -17.78 38.99
C SER A 189 -17.96 -17.51 40.48
N ILE A 190 -17.38 -16.41 40.95
CA ILE A 190 -17.44 -15.98 42.34
C ILE A 190 -18.29 -14.73 42.44
N GLN A 191 -19.27 -14.76 43.34
CA GLN A 191 -20.05 -13.58 43.68
C GLN A 191 -19.31 -12.72 44.71
N LEU A 192 -19.14 -11.46 44.37
CA LEU A 192 -18.56 -10.44 45.25
C LEU A 192 -19.65 -9.51 45.78
N SER A 193 -19.39 -8.91 46.95
CA SER A 193 -20.13 -7.72 47.36
C SER A 193 -19.65 -6.49 46.57
N ASP A 194 -20.43 -5.42 46.58
CA ASP A 194 -20.11 -4.18 45.86
C ASP A 194 -18.73 -3.62 46.25
N GLN A 195 -18.40 -3.68 47.55
CA GLN A 195 -17.10 -3.22 48.06
C GLN A 195 -15.96 -4.15 47.63
N GLU A 196 -16.18 -5.47 47.63
CA GLU A 196 -15.19 -6.45 47.16
C GLU A 196 -14.92 -6.28 45.67
N SER A 197 -15.96 -6.03 44.87
CA SER A 197 -15.89 -5.78 43.44
C SER A 197 -15.11 -4.50 43.12
N LYS A 198 -15.42 -3.39 43.81
CA LYS A 198 -14.66 -2.13 43.68
C LYS A 198 -13.19 -2.31 44.06
N LEU A 199 -12.90 -2.97 45.18
CA LEU A 199 -11.52 -3.23 45.63
C LEU A 199 -10.74 -4.04 44.58
N PHE A 200 -11.36 -5.09 44.07
CA PHE A 200 -10.74 -5.95 43.08
C PHE A 200 -10.47 -5.22 41.77
N GLN A 201 -11.43 -4.41 41.29
CA GLN A 201 -11.29 -3.61 40.09
C GLN A 201 -10.09 -2.65 40.19
N LEU A 202 -9.99 -1.89 41.29
CA LEU A 202 -8.89 -0.95 41.52
C LEU A 202 -7.52 -1.64 41.54
N LEU A 203 -7.44 -2.85 42.09
CA LEU A 203 -6.19 -3.62 42.14
C LEU A 203 -5.85 -4.27 40.79
N SER A 204 -6.86 -4.67 40.00
CA SER A 204 -6.70 -5.26 38.67
C SER A 204 -6.27 -4.23 37.63
N GLU A 205 -6.90 -3.05 37.64
CA GLU A 205 -6.55 -1.92 36.75
C GLU A 205 -5.12 -1.42 36.98
N ALA A 206 -4.59 -1.59 38.20
CA ALA A 206 -3.23 -1.23 38.54
C ALA A 206 -2.17 -2.19 37.98
N ASP A 207 -2.55 -3.33 37.38
CA ASP A 207 -1.67 -4.29 36.68
C ASP A 207 -0.35 -4.58 37.43
N GLY A 208 -0.47 -5.04 38.68
CA GLY A 208 0.69 -5.37 39.52
C GLY A 208 1.36 -4.20 40.25
N GLN A 209 0.91 -2.97 40.03
CA GLN A 209 1.39 -1.78 40.75
C GLN A 209 0.77 -1.67 42.15
N ILE A 210 1.43 -0.91 43.03
CA ILE A 210 0.98 -0.71 44.41
C ILE A 210 -0.11 0.37 44.43
N VAL A 211 -1.31 0.01 44.87
CA VAL A 211 -2.39 0.95 45.14
C VAL A 211 -2.32 1.37 46.61
N LYS A 212 -2.26 2.68 46.85
CA LYS A 212 -2.13 3.26 48.19
C LYS A 212 -3.40 3.03 49.01
N ARG A 213 -3.26 2.86 50.33
CA ARG A 213 -4.40 2.64 51.25
C ARG A 213 -5.40 3.80 51.22
N GLU A 214 -4.90 5.03 51.19
CA GLU A 214 -5.71 6.26 51.13
C GLU A 214 -6.60 6.27 49.88
N VAL A 215 -6.03 5.89 48.73
CA VAL A 215 -6.75 5.79 47.46
C VAL A 215 -7.84 4.73 47.52
N LEU A 216 -7.54 3.56 48.09
CA LEU A 216 -8.52 2.48 48.24
C LEU A 216 -9.66 2.87 49.20
N LEU A 217 -9.35 3.51 50.33
CA LEU A 217 -10.37 3.98 51.27
C LEU A 217 -11.29 5.02 50.62
N TYR A 218 -10.70 5.97 49.90
CA TYR A 218 -11.44 7.02 49.21
C TYR A 218 -12.38 6.46 48.13
N GLU A 219 -11.87 5.66 47.21
CA GLU A 219 -12.66 5.16 46.07
C GLU A 219 -13.72 4.13 46.47
N ILE A 220 -13.51 3.36 47.55
CA ILE A 220 -14.47 2.33 47.97
C ILE A 220 -15.58 2.92 48.86
N TRP A 221 -15.25 3.89 49.75
CA TRP A 221 -16.20 4.40 50.75
C TRP A 221 -16.38 5.91 50.77
N GLU A 222 -15.30 6.71 50.82
CA GLU A 222 -15.42 8.15 51.09
C GLU A 222 -16.07 8.91 49.93
N LYS A 223 -15.89 8.43 48.70
CA LYS A 223 -16.55 8.95 47.50
C LYS A 223 -18.08 8.90 47.58
N ASP A 224 -18.62 7.92 48.29
CA ASP A 224 -20.06 7.74 48.53
C ASP A 224 -20.50 8.34 49.88
N GLY A 225 -19.64 9.16 50.52
CA GLY A 225 -19.95 9.88 51.77
C GLY A 225 -19.81 9.04 53.05
N THR A 226 -19.27 7.82 52.97
CA THR A 226 -19.09 6.94 54.14
C THR A 226 -17.64 6.99 54.64
N ILE A 227 -17.44 7.37 55.90
CA ILE A 227 -16.09 7.41 56.51
C ILE A 227 -15.85 6.11 57.27
N VAL A 228 -14.81 5.36 56.90
CA VAL A 228 -14.43 4.10 57.56
C VAL A 228 -12.97 4.10 57.99
N SER A 229 -12.67 3.32 59.03
CA SER A 229 -11.30 3.18 59.51
C SER A 229 -10.43 2.36 58.56
N SER A 230 -9.10 2.53 58.65
CA SER A 230 -8.13 1.73 57.90
C SER A 230 -8.23 0.22 58.18
N ARG A 231 -8.76 -0.19 59.35
CA ARG A 231 -9.00 -1.61 59.69
C ARG A 231 -10.13 -2.22 58.85
N SER A 232 -11.09 -1.42 58.39
CA SER A 232 -12.17 -1.89 57.51
C SER A 232 -11.65 -2.35 56.16
N LEU A 233 -10.65 -1.63 55.62
CA LEU A 233 -9.93 -2.05 54.40
C LEU A 233 -9.20 -3.37 54.60
N ASP A 234 -8.56 -3.59 55.76
CA ASP A 234 -7.84 -4.84 56.05
C ASP A 234 -8.80 -6.04 56.07
N VAL A 235 -9.98 -5.88 56.68
CA VAL A 235 -11.03 -6.91 56.71
C VAL A 235 -11.54 -7.20 55.31
N LEU A 236 -11.80 -6.16 54.50
CA LEU A 236 -12.26 -6.32 53.11
C LEU A 236 -11.22 -7.07 52.26
N VAL A 237 -9.94 -6.69 52.36
CA VAL A 237 -8.83 -7.39 51.70
C VAL A 237 -8.75 -8.85 52.15
N SER A 238 -8.94 -9.12 53.45
CA SER A 238 -8.90 -10.49 53.95
C SER A 238 -10.04 -11.35 53.42
N LYS A 239 -11.25 -10.79 53.26
CA LYS A 239 -12.40 -11.51 52.69
C LYS A 239 -12.20 -11.79 51.20
N LEU A 240 -11.81 -10.76 50.45
CA LEU A 240 -11.55 -10.87 49.02
C LEU A 240 -10.42 -11.86 48.72
N ARG A 241 -9.33 -11.82 49.51
CA ARG A 241 -8.21 -12.75 49.36
C ARG A 241 -8.65 -14.21 49.47
N LYS A 242 -9.47 -14.55 50.47
CA LYS A 242 -9.95 -15.93 50.65
C LYS A 242 -10.72 -16.41 49.42
N LYS A 243 -11.66 -15.59 48.94
CA LYS A 243 -12.46 -15.90 47.75
C LYS A 243 -11.58 -16.12 46.51
N ILE A 244 -10.59 -15.27 46.28
CA ILE A 244 -9.74 -15.33 45.08
C ILE A 244 -8.75 -16.50 45.13
N THR A 245 -8.16 -16.80 46.29
CA THR A 245 -7.18 -17.88 46.44
C THR A 245 -7.81 -19.27 46.27
N GLU A 246 -9.11 -19.42 46.50
CA GLU A 246 -9.82 -20.69 46.28
C GLU A 246 -9.99 -21.04 44.80
N VAL A 247 -10.02 -20.02 43.93
CA VAL A 247 -10.43 -20.16 42.51
C VAL A 247 -9.31 -19.79 41.54
N SER A 248 -8.25 -19.14 42.00
CA SER A 248 -7.19 -18.62 41.13
C SER A 248 -5.82 -18.57 41.79
N ASN A 249 -4.79 -18.45 40.96
CA ASN A 249 -3.40 -18.25 41.41
C ASN A 249 -3.10 -16.80 41.83
N PHE A 250 -4.07 -15.90 41.77
CA PHE A 250 -3.86 -14.49 42.13
C PHE A 250 -3.70 -14.30 43.63
N GLN A 251 -2.79 -13.39 44.00
CA GLN A 251 -2.48 -13.07 45.38
C GLN A 251 -2.51 -11.56 45.61
N ILE A 252 -3.37 -11.14 46.54
CA ILE A 252 -3.33 -9.76 47.05
C ILE A 252 -2.22 -9.67 48.11
N LYS A 253 -1.08 -9.07 47.74
CA LYS A 253 0.04 -8.85 48.65
C LYS A 253 -0.07 -7.51 49.37
N ASN A 254 0.19 -7.55 50.67
CA ASN A 254 0.36 -6.34 51.48
C ASN A 254 1.79 -5.83 51.30
N VAL A 255 1.93 -4.55 50.96
CA VAL A 255 3.20 -3.82 51.01
C VAL A 255 3.17 -2.90 52.22
N HIS A 256 3.89 -3.30 53.27
CA HIS A 256 3.87 -2.65 54.58
C HIS A 256 4.09 -1.13 54.46
N GLY A 257 3.22 -0.34 55.11
CA GLY A 257 3.26 1.12 55.10
C GLY A 257 2.90 1.79 53.76
N LYS A 258 2.58 1.03 52.70
CA LYS A 258 2.31 1.58 51.36
C LYS A 258 0.91 1.25 50.87
N GLY A 259 0.50 -0.01 50.91
CA GLY A 259 -0.80 -0.42 50.39
C GLY A 259 -0.84 -1.86 49.91
N TYR A 260 -1.59 -2.10 48.84
CA TYR A 260 -1.86 -3.43 48.32
C TYR A 260 -1.55 -3.51 46.83
N LYS A 261 -1.22 -4.72 46.37
CA LYS A 261 -1.11 -5.03 44.95
C LYS A 261 -1.61 -6.43 44.67
N LEU A 262 -2.20 -6.62 43.49
CA LEU A 262 -2.54 -7.93 42.95
C LEU A 262 -1.31 -8.48 42.21
N ILE A 263 -1.01 -9.76 42.36
CA ILE A 263 0.05 -10.48 41.61
C ILE A 263 -0.53 -11.80 41.13
#